data_AF-A0A923J7N6-F1
#
_entry.id   AF-A0A923J7N6-F1
#
_cell.length_a   1.000
_cell.length_b   1.000
_cell.length_c   1.000
_cell.angle_alpha   90.00
_cell.angle_beta   90.00
_cell.angle_gamma   90.00
#
_symmetry.space_group_name_H-M   'P 1'
#
loop_
_entity.id
_entity.type
_entity.pdbx_description
1 polymer ?
#
loop_
_entity_poly.entity_id
_entity_poly.type
_entity_poly.pdbx_seq_one_letter_code
_entity_poly.pdbx_strand_id
1 'polypeptide(L)'
;MQSQFLVQADRFGLINTSNGNTTTPFVVENGVAYMNAAVIKDGSITNAKIGGEIRSDNFVNGSNGWRIGKDGSSQFNNVVIRGEVHANTGVLNNVTINENCTVLGTVQANKIVGDVVTMTDRVVKNWPASGNTSSGTRYLIATIDGMPFERRMVFNGSVAIVQVWRQNVTIRVDETTV
;
A
#
# COMPACT_ATOMS: atom_id res chain seq x y z
N MET A 1 -3.17 48.29 -32.24
CA MET A 1 -2.52 49.29 -31.34
C MET A 1 -2.71 48.83 -29.91
N GLN A 2 -1.77 49.12 -29.02
CA GLN A 2 -1.91 48.84 -27.58
C GLN A 2 -1.76 50.15 -26.82
N SER A 3 -2.82 50.57 -26.12
CA SER A 3 -2.75 51.68 -25.15
C SER A 3 -2.17 51.16 -23.84
N GLN A 4 -1.36 51.98 -23.17
CA GLN A 4 -0.74 51.66 -21.88
C GLN A 4 -0.96 52.81 -20.89
N PHE A 5 -1.02 52.48 -19.61
CA PHE A 5 -1.00 53.42 -18.50
C PHE A 5 0.13 53.02 -17.57
N LEU A 6 1.03 53.95 -17.27
CA LEU A 6 2.24 53.73 -16.48
C LEU A 6 2.29 54.76 -15.35
N VAL A 7 2.71 54.33 -14.16
CA VAL A 7 2.81 55.16 -12.96
C VAL A 7 4.19 54.98 -12.35
N GLN A 8 4.86 56.09 -12.04
CA GLN A 8 6.11 56.12 -11.29
C GLN A 8 5.83 56.74 -9.91
N ALA A 9 5.91 55.93 -8.86
CA ALA A 9 5.74 56.34 -7.47
C ALA A 9 6.45 55.36 -6.53
N ASP A 10 6.94 55.83 -5.39
CA ASP A 10 7.54 54.97 -4.35
C ASP A 10 6.49 54.05 -3.70
N ARG A 11 5.23 54.50 -3.71
CA ARG A 11 4.06 53.81 -3.17
C ARG A 11 2.85 54.05 -4.05
N PHE A 12 2.22 52.98 -4.52
CA PHE A 12 0.95 53.02 -5.24
C PHE A 12 -0.07 52.13 -4.55
N GLY A 13 -1.27 52.62 -4.24
CA GLY A 13 -2.27 51.80 -3.55
C GLY A 13 -3.69 52.35 -3.66
N LEU A 14 -4.67 51.46 -3.47
CA LEU A 14 -6.06 51.84 -3.32
C LEU A 14 -6.28 52.28 -1.88
N ILE A 15 -6.92 53.44 -1.67
CA ILE A 15 -7.16 54.01 -0.34
C ILE A 15 -8.66 54.08 -0.08
N ASN A 16 -9.09 53.59 1.08
CA ASN A 16 -10.41 53.84 1.65
C ASN A 16 -10.26 54.58 2.98
N THR A 17 -10.83 55.77 3.07
CA THR A 17 -10.80 56.63 4.27
C THR A 17 -12.20 56.75 4.85
N SER A 18 -12.41 56.22 6.05
CA SER A 18 -13.71 56.25 6.73
C SER A 18 -13.51 56.54 8.22
N ASN A 19 -14.27 57.48 8.78
CA ASN A 19 -14.20 57.90 10.19
C ASN A 19 -12.77 58.19 10.70
N GLY A 20 -11.92 58.77 9.83
CA GLY A 20 -10.51 59.08 10.14
C GLY A 20 -9.53 57.91 10.00
N ASN A 21 -10.00 56.68 9.79
CA ASN A 21 -9.14 55.53 9.51
C ASN A 21 -8.93 55.35 8.01
N THR A 22 -7.65 55.21 7.63
CA THR A 22 -7.20 54.99 6.25
C THR A 22 -6.78 53.53 6.10
N THR A 23 -7.39 52.80 5.15
CA THR A 23 -7.08 51.39 4.88
C THR A 23 -6.72 51.18 3.41
N THR A 24 -5.86 50.20 3.13
CA THR A 24 -5.40 49.87 1.76
C THR A 24 -5.60 48.38 1.47
N PRO A 25 -6.59 47.96 0.68
CA PRO A 25 -6.77 46.54 0.33
C PRO A 25 -5.69 46.01 -0.63
N PHE A 26 -5.06 46.91 -1.39
CA PHE A 26 -3.93 46.65 -2.28
C PHE A 26 -2.95 47.82 -2.22
N VAL A 27 -1.67 47.52 -2.02
CA VAL A 27 -0.56 48.49 -2.11
C VAL A 27 0.68 47.86 -2.71
N VAL A 28 1.39 48.58 -3.57
CA VAL A 28 2.72 48.27 -4.07
C VAL A 28 3.70 49.25 -3.44
N GLU A 29 4.67 48.72 -2.71
CA GLU A 29 5.75 49.47 -2.06
C GLU A 29 7.00 48.59 -1.99
N ASN A 30 8.18 49.18 -2.13
CA ASN A 30 9.46 48.44 -2.14
C ASN A 30 9.52 47.29 -3.17
N GLY A 31 8.80 47.40 -4.29
CA GLY A 31 8.71 46.37 -5.33
C GLY A 31 7.84 45.15 -4.99
N VAL A 32 7.13 45.17 -3.85
CA VAL A 32 6.24 44.07 -3.40
C VAL A 32 4.80 44.55 -3.39
N ALA A 33 3.89 43.71 -3.92
CA ALA A 33 2.45 43.91 -3.80
C ALA A 33 1.92 43.24 -2.51
N TYR A 34 1.31 44.04 -1.64
CA TYR A 34 0.66 43.59 -0.41
C TYR A 34 -0.86 43.65 -0.59
N MET A 35 -1.53 42.58 -0.16
CA MET A 35 -2.99 42.42 -0.22
C MET A 35 -3.47 41.75 1.07
N ASN A 36 -4.52 42.30 1.69
CA ASN A 36 -5.09 41.72 2.92
C ASN A 36 -5.93 40.47 2.62
N ALA A 37 -6.61 40.46 1.47
CA ALA A 37 -7.35 39.33 0.92
C ALA A 37 -7.47 39.51 -0.59
N ALA A 38 -7.58 38.40 -1.34
CA ALA A 38 -7.83 38.42 -2.77
C ALA A 38 -8.77 37.27 -3.16
N VAL A 39 -9.80 37.57 -3.95
CA VAL A 39 -10.60 36.56 -4.64
C VAL A 39 -10.13 36.53 -6.09
N ILE A 40 -9.44 35.46 -6.48
CA ILE A 40 -8.89 35.29 -7.82
C ILE A 40 -9.75 34.25 -8.52
N LYS A 41 -10.37 34.63 -9.65
CA LYS A 41 -11.25 33.73 -10.41
C LYS A 41 -10.46 32.55 -10.99
N ASP A 42 -9.36 32.85 -11.68
CA ASP A 42 -8.47 31.89 -12.31
C ASP A 42 -7.03 32.35 -12.01
N GLY A 43 -6.27 31.57 -11.24
CA GLY A 43 -4.92 31.92 -10.78
C GLY A 43 -3.85 30.98 -11.33
N SER A 44 -2.74 31.54 -11.80
CA SER A 44 -1.53 30.79 -12.17
C SER A 44 -0.35 31.28 -11.34
N ILE A 45 0.37 30.35 -10.71
CA ILE A 45 1.46 30.65 -9.77
C ILE A 45 2.63 29.73 -10.10
N THR A 46 3.74 30.28 -10.59
CA THR A 46 4.96 29.52 -10.91
C THR A 46 5.63 28.95 -9.65
N ASN A 47 5.62 29.70 -8.54
CA ASN A 47 6.12 29.25 -7.25
C ASN A 47 5.50 30.11 -6.12
N ALA A 48 5.25 29.51 -4.95
CA ALA A 48 4.75 30.20 -3.76
C ALA A 48 5.59 29.87 -2.52
N LYS A 49 5.89 30.88 -1.70
CA LYS A 49 6.36 30.69 -0.32
C LYS A 49 5.15 30.83 0.61
N ILE A 50 4.82 29.78 1.35
CA ILE A 50 3.66 29.74 2.24
C ILE A 50 4.10 29.92 3.69
N GLY A 51 3.58 30.94 4.37
CA GLY A 51 3.91 31.25 5.77
C GLY A 51 3.25 30.34 6.81
N GLY A 52 2.20 29.59 6.42
CA GLY A 52 1.43 28.71 7.30
C GLY A 52 1.09 27.38 6.63
N GLU A 53 -0.11 27.27 6.08
CA GLU A 53 -0.65 26.07 5.46
C GLU A 53 -1.51 26.41 4.24
N ILE A 54 -1.69 25.43 3.34
CA ILE A 54 -2.77 25.43 2.35
C ILE A 54 -3.75 24.33 2.77
N ARG A 55 -5.05 24.63 2.82
CA ARG A 55 -6.09 23.68 3.20
C ARG A 55 -7.40 23.96 2.49
N SER A 56 -8.29 22.97 2.46
CA SER A 56 -9.71 23.18 2.11
C SER A 56 -10.47 23.88 3.22
N ASP A 57 -11.50 24.67 2.87
CA ASP A 57 -12.31 25.43 3.83
C ASP A 57 -13.00 24.56 4.89
N ASN A 58 -13.35 23.32 4.53
CA ASN A 58 -13.99 22.34 5.40
C ASN A 58 -13.02 21.37 6.11
N PHE A 59 -11.72 21.72 6.20
CA PHE A 59 -10.72 20.84 6.82
C PHE A 59 -11.01 20.59 8.30
N VAL A 60 -11.07 19.32 8.68
CA VAL A 60 -11.16 18.85 10.07
C VAL A 60 -10.15 17.71 10.25
N ASN A 61 -9.26 17.86 11.22
CA ASN A 61 -8.23 16.85 11.53
C ASN A 61 -8.87 15.47 11.78
N GLY A 62 -8.27 14.43 11.22
CA GLY A 62 -8.77 13.05 11.24
C GLY A 62 -10.12 12.78 10.54
N SER A 63 -10.77 13.74 9.88
CA SER A 63 -12.14 13.57 9.38
C SER A 63 -12.43 14.11 7.98
N ASN A 64 -12.20 15.41 7.72
CA ASN A 64 -12.70 16.07 6.50
C ASN A 64 -11.64 16.93 5.81
N GLY A 65 -11.80 17.08 4.49
CA GLY A 65 -10.98 17.97 3.68
C GLY A 65 -9.52 17.51 3.50
N TRP A 66 -8.63 18.47 3.24
CA TRP A 66 -7.19 18.25 3.14
C TRP A 66 -6.38 19.46 3.64
N ARG A 67 -5.11 19.22 4.00
CA ARG A 67 -4.15 20.22 4.48
C ARG A 67 -2.73 19.85 4.05
N ILE A 68 -1.93 20.86 3.70
CA ILE A 68 -0.46 20.81 3.55
C ILE A 68 0.14 21.92 4.42
N GLY A 69 0.88 21.55 5.47
CA GLY A 69 1.58 22.48 6.35
C GLY A 69 3.04 22.73 5.95
N LYS A 70 3.55 23.94 6.22
CA LYS A 70 4.98 24.27 6.03
C LYS A 70 5.96 23.45 6.88
N ASP A 71 5.45 22.74 7.88
CA ASP A 71 6.17 21.82 8.76
C ASP A 71 6.30 20.41 8.17
N GLY A 72 5.78 20.19 6.95
CA GLY A 72 5.75 18.90 6.27
C GLY A 72 4.52 18.05 6.62
N SER A 73 3.77 18.41 7.67
CA SER A 73 2.56 17.65 8.04
C SER A 73 1.45 17.85 7.02
N SER A 74 0.97 16.75 6.44
CA SER A 74 -0.05 16.77 5.40
C SER A 74 -1.11 15.71 5.66
N GLN A 75 -2.36 16.01 5.35
CA GLN A 75 -3.50 15.10 5.51
C GLN A 75 -4.43 15.22 4.31
N PHE A 76 -4.87 14.08 3.78
CA PHE A 76 -5.87 14.02 2.71
C PHE A 76 -6.87 12.90 3.05
N ASN A 77 -8.13 13.25 3.32
CA ASN A 77 -9.12 12.27 3.82
C ASN A 77 -9.79 11.41 2.74
N ASN A 78 -9.69 11.80 1.47
CA ASN A 78 -10.28 11.08 0.33
C ASN A 78 -9.39 11.22 -0.92
N VAL A 79 -8.14 10.76 -0.81
CA VAL A 79 -7.14 10.86 -1.88
C VAL A 79 -7.18 9.65 -2.82
N VAL A 80 -7.07 9.91 -4.11
CA VAL A 80 -6.79 8.88 -5.13
C VAL A 80 -5.37 9.07 -5.63
N ILE A 81 -4.46 8.17 -5.22
CA ILE A 81 -3.07 8.15 -5.68
C ILE A 81 -2.97 7.26 -6.91
N ARG A 82 -2.19 7.69 -7.91
CA ARG A 82 -1.83 6.89 -9.09
C ARG A 82 -0.31 6.94 -9.27
N GLY A 83 0.29 5.81 -9.58
CA GLY A 83 1.75 5.64 -9.61
C GLY A 83 2.29 5.00 -8.34
N GLU A 84 3.59 5.19 -8.09
CA GLU A 84 4.32 4.55 -7.01
C GLU A 84 4.26 5.38 -5.71
N VAL A 85 4.28 4.70 -4.55
CA VAL A 85 4.32 5.33 -3.22
C VAL A 85 5.53 4.82 -2.45
N HIS A 86 6.50 5.69 -2.20
CA HIS A 86 7.65 5.39 -1.35
C HIS A 86 7.34 5.81 0.10
N ALA A 87 7.30 4.85 1.01
CA ALA A 87 7.05 5.09 2.43
C ALA A 87 7.91 4.17 3.30
N ASN A 88 8.59 4.75 4.29
CA ASN A 88 9.40 3.99 5.26
C ASN A 88 8.54 3.21 6.26
N THR A 89 7.31 3.69 6.53
CA THR A 89 6.32 3.06 7.42
C THR A 89 4.91 3.43 6.93
N GLY A 90 3.91 2.64 7.33
CA GLY A 90 2.50 2.95 7.08
C GLY A 90 1.58 2.01 7.85
N VAL A 91 0.35 2.44 8.09
CA VAL A 91 -0.74 1.61 8.63
C VAL A 91 -1.92 1.75 7.69
N LEU A 92 -2.45 0.62 7.22
CA LEU A 92 -3.52 0.58 6.23
C LEU A 92 -4.63 -0.34 6.75
N ASN A 93 -5.88 0.13 6.68
CA ASN A 93 -7.06 -0.62 7.08
C ASN A 93 -7.89 -1.00 5.83
N ASN A 94 -8.48 -2.20 5.83
CA ASN A 94 -9.35 -2.68 4.75
C ASN A 94 -8.71 -2.61 3.34
N VAL A 95 -7.45 -3.02 3.22
CA VAL A 95 -6.72 -3.05 1.94
C VAL A 95 -7.25 -4.18 1.06
N THR A 96 -7.62 -3.85 -0.17
CA THR A 96 -7.81 -4.81 -1.27
C THR A 96 -6.68 -4.64 -2.27
N ILE A 97 -6.08 -5.75 -2.71
CA ILE A 97 -5.10 -5.77 -3.80
C ILE A 97 -5.73 -6.59 -4.91
N ASN A 98 -6.00 -5.95 -6.05
CA ASN A 98 -6.75 -6.56 -7.17
C ASN A 98 -5.88 -7.53 -8.00
N GLU A 99 -4.56 -7.40 -7.91
CA GLU A 99 -3.57 -8.16 -8.66
C GLU A 99 -2.48 -8.68 -7.70
N ASN A 100 -1.24 -8.79 -8.16
CA ASN A 100 -0.14 -9.37 -7.40
C ASN A 100 0.38 -8.42 -6.30
N CYS A 101 0.84 -9.00 -5.20
CA CYS A 101 1.56 -8.31 -4.14
C CYS A 101 2.86 -9.05 -3.81
N THR A 102 3.98 -8.34 -3.70
CA THR A 102 5.26 -8.88 -3.27
C THR A 102 5.61 -8.32 -1.89
N VAL A 103 5.70 -9.19 -0.89
CA VAL A 103 6.18 -8.83 0.45
C VAL A 103 7.57 -9.41 0.65
N LEU A 104 8.58 -8.55 0.68
CA LEU A 104 9.99 -8.94 0.90
C LEU A 104 10.31 -9.19 2.38
N GLY A 105 9.42 -8.77 3.29
CA GLY A 105 9.54 -8.94 4.74
C GLY A 105 8.64 -10.06 5.29
N THR A 106 8.32 -9.97 6.57
CA THR A 106 7.40 -10.93 7.23
C THR A 106 5.94 -10.51 7.04
N VAL A 107 5.08 -11.47 6.66
CA VAL A 107 3.62 -11.32 6.75
C VAL A 107 3.13 -11.93 8.06
N GLN A 108 2.73 -11.09 9.02
CA GLN A 108 2.04 -11.55 10.22
C GLN A 108 0.52 -11.44 10.01
N ALA A 109 -0.18 -12.58 10.04
CA ALA A 109 -1.63 -12.64 9.87
C ALA A 109 -2.26 -13.65 10.83
N ASN A 110 -3.37 -13.26 11.47
CA ASN A 110 -4.15 -14.17 12.34
C ASN A 110 -4.97 -15.20 11.53
N LYS A 111 -5.22 -14.91 10.24
CA LYS A 111 -5.96 -15.77 9.31
C LYS A 111 -5.51 -15.45 7.88
N ILE A 112 -5.21 -16.49 7.11
CA ILE A 112 -5.04 -16.41 5.65
C ILE A 112 -6.09 -17.35 5.05
N VAL A 113 -6.73 -16.93 3.95
CA VAL A 113 -7.74 -17.73 3.23
C VAL A 113 -7.27 -17.87 1.80
N GLY A 114 -7.12 -19.12 1.34
CA GLY A 114 -6.49 -19.47 0.07
C GLY A 114 -5.33 -20.45 0.29
N ASP A 115 -4.63 -20.78 -0.79
CA ASP A 115 -3.49 -21.71 -0.76
C ASP A 115 -2.29 -21.07 -0.04
N VAL A 116 -2.04 -21.52 1.18
CA VAL A 116 -0.81 -21.21 1.91
C VAL A 116 0.16 -22.37 1.71
N VAL A 117 1.08 -22.24 0.75
CA VAL A 117 2.11 -23.25 0.49
C VAL A 117 3.22 -23.15 1.54
N THR A 118 2.95 -23.63 2.75
CA THR A 118 3.94 -23.79 3.82
C THR A 118 4.51 -25.21 3.82
N MET A 119 5.70 -25.41 3.28
CA MET A 119 6.34 -26.74 3.21
C MET A 119 7.12 -27.05 4.51
N THR A 120 6.42 -27.49 5.56
CA THR A 120 7.00 -27.71 6.90
C THR A 120 6.46 -28.94 7.70
N ASP A 121 6.28 -30.12 7.08
CA ASP A 121 6.23 -31.46 7.76
C ASP A 121 5.01 -31.78 8.68
N ARG A 122 4.61 -33.03 9.02
CA ARG A 122 5.01 -34.40 8.58
C ARG A 122 3.80 -35.19 8.09
N VAL A 123 4.04 -36.33 7.45
CA VAL A 123 3.03 -37.38 7.25
C VAL A 123 3.44 -38.69 7.95
N VAL A 124 2.58 -39.18 8.84
CA VAL A 124 2.65 -40.55 9.41
C VAL A 124 1.42 -41.32 8.93
N LYS A 125 1.63 -42.49 8.31
CA LYS A 125 0.57 -43.39 7.81
C LYS A 125 0.70 -44.73 8.52
N ASN A 126 -0.24 -45.07 9.39
CA ASN A 126 -0.30 -46.40 9.99
C ASN A 126 -1.02 -47.36 9.02
N TRP A 127 -0.27 -48.30 8.44
CA TRP A 127 -0.83 -49.39 7.63
C TRP A 127 -1.45 -50.47 8.53
N PRO A 128 -2.50 -51.19 8.08
CA PRO A 128 -3.25 -52.11 8.92
C PRO A 128 -2.40 -53.30 9.39
N ALA A 129 -2.61 -53.69 10.65
CA ALA A 129 -1.92 -54.83 11.23
C ALA A 129 -2.56 -56.16 10.80
N SER A 130 -1.75 -57.00 10.15
CA SER A 130 -1.93 -58.46 9.96
C SER A 130 -3.04 -58.96 9.03
N GLY A 131 -2.83 -60.17 8.48
CA GLY A 131 -3.81 -60.89 7.66
C GLY A 131 -3.56 -60.80 6.14
N ASN A 132 -2.55 -61.54 5.65
CA ASN A 132 -2.31 -61.75 4.21
C ASN A 132 -2.15 -60.48 3.35
N THR A 133 -1.18 -59.62 3.68
CA THR A 133 -0.62 -58.70 2.68
C THR A 133 0.04 -59.51 1.56
N SER A 134 -0.67 -59.68 0.46
CA SER A 134 -0.15 -60.39 -0.71
C SER A 134 1.06 -59.64 -1.28
N SER A 135 2.10 -60.38 -1.66
CA SER A 135 3.29 -59.82 -2.30
C SER A 135 2.88 -58.99 -3.51
N GLY A 136 3.23 -57.70 -3.54
CA GLY A 136 2.83 -56.75 -4.59
C GLY A 136 1.69 -55.78 -4.26
N THR A 137 1.08 -55.86 -3.06
CA THR A 137 0.10 -54.86 -2.60
C THR A 137 0.73 -53.46 -2.54
N ARG A 138 0.09 -52.45 -3.14
CA ARG A 138 0.55 -51.04 -3.15
C ARG A 138 -0.26 -50.20 -2.17
N TYR A 139 0.41 -49.31 -1.45
CA TYR A 139 -0.21 -48.36 -0.52
C TYR A 139 0.17 -46.92 -0.89
N LEU A 140 -0.83 -46.04 -1.01
CA LEU A 140 -0.62 -44.63 -1.31
C LEU A 140 -0.03 -43.90 -0.09
N ILE A 141 1.21 -43.43 -0.21
CA ILE A 141 1.90 -42.67 0.85
C ILE A 141 1.47 -41.19 0.80
N ALA A 142 1.47 -40.59 -0.39
CA ALA A 142 1.01 -39.23 -0.64
C ALA A 142 0.71 -38.99 -2.14
N THR A 143 -0.04 -37.93 -2.43
CA THR A 143 -0.31 -37.43 -3.78
C THR A 143 0.10 -35.97 -3.86
N ILE A 144 0.64 -35.55 -5.00
CA ILE A 144 0.79 -34.15 -5.38
C ILE A 144 0.00 -33.98 -6.68
N ASP A 145 -1.16 -33.31 -6.61
CA ASP A 145 -1.96 -33.06 -7.80
C ASP A 145 -1.27 -32.06 -8.72
N GLY A 146 -1.42 -32.24 -10.04
CA GLY A 146 -0.87 -31.33 -11.05
C GLY A 146 -1.51 -29.94 -10.98
N MET A 147 -0.67 -28.89 -11.07
CA MET A 147 -1.08 -27.49 -11.08
C MET A 147 -0.19 -26.69 -12.03
N PRO A 148 -0.60 -25.48 -12.48
CA PRO A 148 0.23 -24.62 -13.35
C PRO A 148 1.45 -23.98 -12.65
N PHE A 149 1.84 -24.49 -11.47
CA PHE A 149 3.05 -24.11 -10.74
C PHE A 149 3.65 -25.34 -10.05
N GLU A 150 4.95 -25.32 -9.81
CA GLU A 150 5.67 -26.43 -9.18
C GLU A 150 5.14 -26.72 -7.77
N ARG A 151 4.90 -28.00 -7.49
CA ARG A 151 4.50 -28.47 -6.17
C ARG A 151 5.51 -29.49 -5.66
N ARG A 152 6.01 -29.26 -4.46
CA ARG A 152 7.00 -30.10 -3.80
C ARG A 152 6.44 -30.56 -2.45
N MET A 153 6.61 -31.84 -2.13
CA MET A 153 6.27 -32.37 -0.82
C MET A 153 7.54 -32.55 -0.01
N VAL A 154 7.58 -32.00 1.21
CA VAL A 154 8.77 -32.00 2.07
C VAL A 154 8.45 -32.66 3.41
N PHE A 155 9.28 -33.65 3.77
CA PHE A 155 9.32 -34.24 5.11
C PHE A 155 10.59 -33.73 5.82
N ASN A 156 10.42 -33.12 6.98
CA ASN A 156 11.45 -32.41 7.74
C ASN A 156 11.81 -33.21 9.00
N GLY A 157 12.75 -34.14 8.88
CA GLY A 157 13.14 -35.08 9.94
C GLY A 157 12.74 -36.52 9.63
N SER A 158 12.77 -37.39 10.65
CA SER A 158 12.70 -38.85 10.47
C SER A 158 11.39 -39.34 9.85
N VAL A 159 11.45 -39.76 8.58
CA VAL A 159 10.48 -40.67 7.97
C VAL A 159 10.89 -42.09 8.33
N ALA A 160 10.08 -42.79 9.14
CA ALA A 160 10.37 -44.14 9.61
C ALA A 160 9.33 -45.12 9.06
N ILE A 161 9.81 -46.22 8.47
CA ILE A 161 8.99 -47.38 8.06
C ILE A 161 9.41 -48.55 8.95
N VAL A 162 8.49 -49.05 9.76
CA VAL A 162 8.77 -50.12 10.74
C VAL A 162 7.99 -51.37 10.34
N GLN A 163 8.69 -52.50 10.19
CA GLN A 163 8.10 -53.80 9.84
C GLN A 163 8.54 -54.88 10.83
N VAL A 164 7.60 -55.77 11.17
CA VAL A 164 7.81 -56.86 12.16
C VAL A 164 8.06 -58.25 11.53
N TRP A 165 8.11 -58.34 10.19
CA TRP A 165 8.37 -59.57 9.43
C TRP A 165 9.46 -59.34 8.36
N ARG A 166 10.25 -60.37 8.05
CA ARG A 166 11.39 -60.30 7.10
C ARG A 166 10.94 -60.30 5.62
N GLN A 167 10.28 -59.23 5.17
CA GLN A 167 9.95 -59.02 3.75
C GLN A 167 10.58 -57.72 3.25
N ASN A 168 10.70 -57.58 1.93
CA ASN A 168 11.20 -56.36 1.31
C ASN A 168 10.08 -55.31 1.23
N VAL A 169 10.31 -54.12 1.80
CA VAL A 169 9.51 -52.93 1.46
C VAL A 169 10.10 -52.29 0.21
N THR A 170 9.25 -51.83 -0.71
CA THR A 170 9.67 -51.06 -1.88
C THR A 170 8.77 -49.84 -2.03
N ILE A 171 9.33 -48.64 -1.93
CA ILE A 171 8.67 -47.42 -2.36
C ILE A 171 8.71 -47.41 -3.89
N ARG A 172 7.58 -47.16 -4.55
CA ARG A 172 7.48 -47.04 -6.00
C ARG A 172 6.86 -45.70 -6.35
N VAL A 173 7.39 -45.08 -7.39
CA VAL A 173 6.78 -43.92 -8.05
C VAL A 173 6.07 -44.47 -9.29
N ASP A 174 4.76 -44.29 -9.35
CA ASP A 174 3.93 -44.71 -10.49
C ASP A 174 3.57 -43.46 -11.31
N GLU A 175 4.29 -43.23 -12.41
CA GLU A 175 4.06 -42.08 -13.33
C GLU A 175 2.86 -42.30 -14.26
N THR A 176 1.82 -43.03 -13.81
CA THR A 176 0.69 -43.46 -14.65
C THR A 176 -0.60 -42.69 -14.33
N THR A 177 -0.60 -41.40 -14.65
CA THR A 177 -1.85 -40.65 -14.88
C THR A 177 -1.66 -39.61 -15.98
N VAL A 178 -2.71 -39.42 -16.78
CA VAL A 178 -2.80 -38.59 -18.01
C VAL A 178 -2.78 -37.11 -17.70
#